data_AF-A0A6M8SVJ2-F1
#
_entry.id   AF-A0A6M8SVJ2-F1
#
_cell.length_a   1.000
_cell.length_b   1.000
_cell.length_c   1.000
_cell.angle_alpha   90.00
_cell.angle_beta   90.00
_cell.angle_gamma   90.00
#
_symmetry.space_group_name_H-M   'P 1'
#
loop_
_entity.id
_entity.type
_entity.pdbx_description
1 polymer ?
#
loop_
_entity_poly.entity_id
_entity_poly.type
_entity_poly.pdbx_seq_one_letter_code
_entity_poly.pdbx_strand_id
1 'polypeptide(L)' 'MEMLQDSLINTWGLSTEQIGAYYLLLTASRINGGIPNNDKILQQITRLSAYQWKKHKPVLASYFTVTSTNWKPK' A
#
# COMPACT_ATOMS: atom_id res chain seq x y z
N MET A 1 -4.48 15.66 14.05
CA MET A 1 -4.55 14.18 14.07
C MET A 1 -5.71 13.73 13.19
N GLU A 2 -5.81 14.23 11.95
CA GLU A 2 -6.97 14.01 11.05
C GLU A 2 -6.66 13.00 9.92
N MET A 3 -5.39 12.66 9.69
CA MET A 3 -4.98 11.89 8.51
C MET A 3 -5.44 10.42 8.47
N LEU A 4 -5.94 9.86 9.58
CA LEU A 4 -6.35 8.45 9.66
C LEU A 4 -7.80 8.24 9.21
N GLN A 5 -8.71 9.17 9.55
CA GLN A 5 -10.15 8.97 9.35
C GLN A 5 -10.52 8.87 7.87
N ASP A 6 -10.00 9.74 7.01
CA ASP A 6 -10.31 9.70 5.57
C ASP A 6 -9.80 8.44 4.87
N SER A 7 -8.65 7.91 5.31
CA SER A 7 -8.06 6.70 4.71
C SER A 7 -8.76 5.40 5.14
N LEU A 8 -9.38 5.37 6.33
CA LEU A 8 -10.02 4.18 6.88
C LEU A 8 -11.40 3.90 6.28
N ILE A 9 -12.10 4.94 5.82
CA ILE A 9 -13.48 4.84 5.33
C ILE A 9 -13.58 3.87 4.13
N ASN A 10 -12.50 3.67 3.37
CA ASN A 10 -12.45 2.73 2.24
C ASN A 10 -11.78 1.37 2.52
N THR A 11 -11.30 1.11 3.75
CA THR A 11 -10.53 -0.11 4.06
C THR A 11 -11.34 -1.25 4.70
N TRP A 12 -12.67 -1.14 4.78
CA TRP A 12 -13.54 -2.14 5.43
C TRP A 12 -13.45 -3.55 4.82
N GLY A 13 -13.02 -3.69 3.55
CA GLY A 13 -12.82 -4.97 2.89
C GLY A 13 -11.44 -5.60 3.09
N LEU A 14 -10.52 -4.94 3.81
CA LEU A 14 -9.16 -5.43 4.03
C LEU A 14 -9.05 -6.27 5.30
N SER A 15 -8.28 -7.35 5.24
CA SER A 15 -7.84 -8.05 6.46
C SER A 15 -6.88 -7.19 7.28
N THR A 16 -6.68 -7.51 8.56
CA THR A 16 -5.75 -6.79 9.44
C THR A 16 -4.32 -6.69 8.85
N GLU A 17 -3.82 -7.77 8.23
CA GLU A 17 -2.51 -7.78 7.57
C GLU A 17 -2.48 -6.84 6.36
N GLN A 18 -3.55 -6.80 5.57
CA GLN A 18 -3.69 -5.90 4.43
C GLN A 18 -3.82 -4.44 4.87
N ILE A 19 -4.54 -4.16 5.97
CA ILE A 19 -4.62 -2.82 6.57
C ILE A 19 -3.20 -2.35 6.97
N GLY A 20 -2.43 -3.20 7.64
CA GLY A 20 -1.04 -2.89 8.00
C GLY A 20 -0.16 -2.59 6.78
N ALA A 21 -0.24 -3.44 5.75
CA ALA A 21 0.51 -3.24 4.51
C ALA A 21 0.08 -1.96 3.77
N TYR A 22 -1.23 -1.67 3.72
CA TYR A 22 -1.78 -0.45 3.15
C TYR A 22 -1.24 0.80 3.85
N TYR A 23 -1.23 0.81 5.19
CA TYR A 23 -0.72 1.94 5.95
C TYR A 23 0.77 2.20 5.74
N LEU A 24 1.57 1.15 5.66
CA LEU A 24 3.01 1.27 5.38
C LEU A 24 3.25 1.87 3.99
N LEU A 25 2.51 1.41 2.98
CA LEU A 25 2.58 1.96 1.62
C LEU A 25 2.11 3.42 1.58
N LEU A 26 0.96 3.73 2.16
CA LEU A 26 0.41 5.08 2.22
C LEU A 26 1.41 6.05 2.86
N THR A 27 2.01 5.66 3.98
CA THR A 27 3.03 6.45 4.69
C THR A 27 4.27 6.65 3.84
N ALA A 28 4.81 5.56 3.26
CA ALA A 28 5.99 5.63 2.38
C ALA A 28 5.74 6.52 1.16
N SER A 29 4.54 6.47 0.56
CA SER A 29 4.19 7.33 -0.57
C SER A 29 4.11 8.80 -0.17
N ARG A 30 3.57 9.12 1.02
CA ARG A 30 3.45 10.50 1.48
C ARG A 30 4.82 11.13 1.78
N ILE A 31 5.74 10.35 2.34
CA ILE A 31 7.11 10.80 2.63
C ILE A 31 7.89 11.04 1.33
N ASN A 32 7.77 10.15 0.35
CA ASN A 32 8.63 10.16 -0.85
C ASN A 32 7.97 10.79 -2.10
N GLY A 33 6.70 11.23 -2.01
CA GLY A 33 5.94 11.71 -3.18
C GLY A 33 5.49 10.60 -4.14
N GLY A 34 5.62 9.33 -3.75
CA GLY A 34 5.31 8.14 -4.53
C GLY A 34 6.15 6.95 -4.10
N ILE A 35 5.74 5.73 -4.46
CA ILE A 35 6.51 4.50 -4.21
C ILE A 35 6.90 3.88 -5.54
N PRO A 36 8.15 3.45 -5.76
CA PRO A 36 8.53 2.77 -7.00
C PRO A 36 7.67 1.52 -7.27
N ASN A 37 7.26 1.32 -8.54
CA ASN A 37 6.56 0.10 -8.96
C ASN A 37 7.55 -1.07 -9.08
N ASN A 38 8.12 -1.50 -7.96
CA ASN A 38 9.09 -2.57 -7.87
C ASN A 38 8.73 -3.50 -6.70
N ASP A 39 8.48 -4.77 -7.02
CA ASP A 39 8.00 -5.73 -6.03
C ASP A 39 8.95 -5.96 -4.86
N LYS A 40 10.27 -5.87 -5.06
CA LYS A 40 11.23 -6.03 -3.96
C LYS A 40 11.15 -4.87 -2.98
N ILE A 41 11.02 -3.64 -3.50
CA ILE A 41 10.88 -2.43 -2.67
C ILE A 41 9.53 -2.46 -1.92
N LEU A 42 8.45 -2.82 -2.61
CA LEU A 42 7.12 -2.90 -2.02
C LEU A 42 7.05 -3.97 -0.92
N GLN A 43 7.71 -5.12 -1.12
CA GLN A 43 7.88 -6.14 -0.08
C GLN A 43 8.64 -5.61 1.14
N GLN A 44 9.74 -4.89 0.94
CA GLN A 44 10.51 -4.30 2.04
C GLN A 44 9.69 -3.29 2.84
N ILE A 45 8.92 -2.43 2.16
CA ILE A 45 8.05 -1.44 2.81
C ILE A 45 6.95 -2.14 3.63
N THR A 46 6.30 -3.14 3.06
CA THR A 46 5.17 -3.85 3.69
C THR A 46 5.61 -4.91 4.69
N ARG A 47 6.89 -5.29 4.70
CA ARG A 47 7.47 -6.40 5.47
C ARG A 47 6.82 -7.75 5.16
N LEU A 48 6.18 -7.88 4.01
CA LEU A 48 5.57 -9.12 3.55
C LEU A 48 6.61 -10.00 2.87
N SER A 49 6.53 -11.31 3.10
CA SER A 49 7.24 -12.27 2.27
C SER A 49 6.78 -12.19 0.80
N ALA A 50 7.57 -12.72 -0.12
CA ALA A 50 7.19 -12.77 -1.54
C ALA A 50 5.83 -13.48 -1.77
N TYR A 51 5.54 -14.51 -0.97
CA TYR A 51 4.26 -15.24 -1.03
C TYR A 51 3.09 -14.36 -0.56
N GLN A 52 3.21 -13.73 0.60
CA GLN A 52 2.18 -12.81 1.12
C GLN A 52 1.99 -11.61 0.20
N TRP A 53 3.07 -11.04 -0.33
CA TRP A 53 3.00 -9.93 -1.27
C TRP A 53 2.24 -10.31 -2.54
N LYS A 54 2.55 -11.47 -3.15
CA LYS A 54 1.82 -11.95 -4.33
C LYS A 54 0.32 -12.10 -4.07
N LYS A 55 -0.06 -12.54 -2.86
CA LYS A 55 -1.46 -12.69 -2.44
C LYS A 55 -2.16 -11.33 -2.22
N HIS A 56 -1.47 -10.36 -1.60
CA HIS A 56 -2.08 -9.10 -1.17
C HIS A 56 -1.95 -7.96 -2.18
N LYS A 57 -0.94 -8.00 -3.06
CA LYS A 57 -0.69 -6.96 -4.07
C LYS A 57 -1.93 -6.60 -4.90
N PRO A 58 -2.75 -7.55 -5.40
CA PRO A 58 -3.89 -7.19 -6.24
C PRO A 58 -4.92 -6.31 -5.50
N VAL A 59 -5.25 -6.64 -4.25
CA VAL A 59 -6.20 -5.85 -3.47
C VAL A 59 -5.59 -4.51 -3.05
N LEU A 60 -4.32 -4.50 -2.62
CA LEU A 60 -3.64 -3.27 -2.23
C LEU A 60 -3.53 -2.30 -3.42
N ALA A 61 -3.16 -2.79 -4.61
CA ALA A 61 -3.05 -1.99 -5.83
C ALA A 61 -4.34 -1.25 -6.18
N SER A 62 -5.51 -1.78 -5.82
CA SER A 62 -6.80 -1.12 -6.10
C SER A 62 -6.97 0.23 -5.37
N TYR A 63 -6.20 0.47 -4.32
CA TYR A 63 -6.18 1.72 -3.55
C TYR A 63 -5.15 2.74 -4.04
N PHE A 64 -4.36 2.38 -5.06
CA PHE A 64 -3.33 3.25 -5.63
C PHE A 64 -3.59 3.45 -7.13
N THR A 65 -3.21 4.61 -7.63
CA THR A 65 -2.91 4.81 -9.05
C THR A 65 -1.54 4.21 -9.31
N VAL A 66 -1.52 3.09 -10.03
CA VAL A 66 -0.30 2.34 -10.36
C VAL A 66 0.10 2.66 -11.80
N THR A 67 1.28 3.23 -11.98
CA THR A 67 1.92 3.47 -13.28
C THR A 67 3.07 2.49 -13.50
N SER A 68 3.72 2.53 -14.68
CA SER A 68 4.94 1.76 -14.93
C SER A 68 6.10 2.11 -13.98
N THR A 69 6.09 3.31 -13.39
CA THR A 69 7.21 3.81 -12.56
C THR A 69 6.88 3.88 -11.09
N ASN A 70 5.62 4.18 -10.71
CA ASN A 70 5.26 4.42 -9.32
C ASN A 70 3.82 4.03 -8.94
N TRP A 71 3.61 3.94 -7.64
CA TRP A 71 2.32 3.84 -6.96
C TRP A 71 2.08 5.16 -6.23
N LYS A 72 0.88 5.73 -6.41
CA LYS A 72 0.39 6.89 -5.65
C LYS A 72 -0.98 6.58 -5.07
N PRO A 73 -1.27 6.91 -3.80
CA PRO A 73 -2.62 6.79 -3.26
C PRO A 73 -3.64 7.48 -4.17
N LYS A 74 -4.82 6.88 -4.31
CA LYS A 74 -5.95 7.52 -4.99
C LYS A 74 -6.52 8.66 -4.16
#